data_AF-A0A7V6YFQ4-F1
#
_entry.id   AF-A0A7V6YFQ4-F1
#
_cell.length_a   1.000
_cell.length_b   1.000
_cell.length_c   1.000
_cell.angle_alpha   90.00
_cell.angle_beta   90.00
_cell.angle_gamma   90.00
#
_symmetry.space_group_name_H-M   'P 1'
#
loop_
_entity.id
_entity.type
_entity.pdbx_description
1 polymer ?
#
loop_
_entity_poly.entity_id
_entity_poly.type
_entity_poly.pdbx_seq_one_letter_code
_entity_poly.pdbx_strand_id
1 'polypeptide(L)'
;GFVEMTGVGSRRPFLVASVILMVVGLLWPLGQFFTSIPAPVVYAVSFVAFTRMVGIGFANLLRVSFNQRHLTIIGLTLCAGVGLMFVPPGAYGGLPVALQLVCSNGLLMGIALVLLLEHVVFRAGRE
;
A
#
# COMPACT_ATOMS: atom_id res chain seq x y z
N GLY A 1 5.27 -3.50 -17.60
CA GLY A 1 5.27 -2.05 -17.89
C GLY A 1 6.38 -1.68 -18.86
N PHE A 2 7.30 -0.78 -18.49
CA PHE A 2 8.35 -0.31 -19.41
C PHE A 2 9.35 -1.41 -19.83
N VAL A 3 9.74 -2.27 -18.91
CA VAL A 3 10.59 -3.46 -19.19
C VAL A 3 9.89 -4.45 -20.13
N GLU A 4 8.57 -4.57 -20.02
CA GLU A 4 7.74 -5.46 -20.82
C GLU A 4 7.57 -4.96 -22.26
N MET A 5 7.53 -3.64 -22.45
CA MET A 5 7.48 -3.01 -23.78
C MET A 5 8.85 -2.96 -24.48
N THR A 6 9.93 -2.75 -23.72
CA THR A 6 11.29 -2.60 -24.28
C THR A 6 12.04 -3.94 -24.37
N GLY A 7 11.60 -4.97 -23.65
CA GLY A 7 12.31 -6.26 -23.54
C GLY A 7 13.64 -6.18 -22.77
N VAL A 8 14.02 -5.01 -22.25
CA VAL A 8 15.33 -4.82 -21.60
C VAL A 8 15.22 -5.10 -20.10
N GLY A 9 15.53 -6.33 -19.72
CA GLY A 9 15.63 -6.77 -18.30
C GLY A 9 16.99 -6.49 -17.64
N SER A 10 17.86 -5.69 -18.26
CA SER A 10 19.18 -5.38 -17.73
C SER A 10 19.12 -4.45 -16.51
N ARG A 11 20.02 -4.64 -15.54
CA ARG A 11 20.15 -3.77 -14.36
C ARG A 11 20.81 -2.42 -14.69
N ARG A 12 21.54 -2.32 -15.82
CA ARG A 12 22.32 -1.12 -16.16
C ARG A 12 21.43 0.11 -16.43
N PRO A 13 20.36 0.04 -17.23
CA PRO A 13 19.46 1.18 -17.44
C PRO A 13 18.78 1.63 -16.15
N PHE A 14 18.40 0.69 -15.29
CA PHE A 14 17.83 1.00 -13.98
C PHE A 14 18.81 1.78 -13.12
N LEU A 15 20.06 1.33 -13.01
CA LEU A 15 21.09 2.02 -12.22
C LEU A 15 21.37 3.43 -12.75
N VAL A 16 21.50 3.58 -14.08
CA VAL A 16 21.71 4.89 -14.71
C VAL A 16 20.52 5.82 -14.42
N ALA A 17 19.29 5.34 -14.56
CA ALA A 17 18.10 6.13 -14.23
C ALA A 17 18.06 6.53 -12.75
N SER A 18 18.39 5.63 -11.83
CA SER A 18 18.45 5.95 -10.40
C SER A 18 19.50 7.00 -10.07
N VAL A 19 20.69 6.93 -10.68
CA VAL A 19 21.75 7.94 -10.51
C VAL A 19 21.30 9.29 -11.06
N ILE A 20 20.69 9.31 -12.25
CA ILE A 20 20.14 10.55 -12.84
C ILE A 20 19.09 11.15 -11.90
N LEU A 21 18.14 10.35 -11.40
CA LEU A 21 17.11 10.82 -10.47
C LEU A 21 17.70 11.35 -9.16
N MET A 22 18.77 10.73 -8.65
CA MET A 22 19.49 11.22 -7.46
C MET A 22 20.11 12.60 -7.71
N VAL A 23 20.77 12.79 -8.84
CA VAL A 23 21.36 14.08 -9.23
C VAL A 23 20.27 15.14 -9.41
N VAL A 24 19.17 14.80 -10.09
CA VAL A 24 18.00 15.65 -10.30
C VAL A 24 17.40 16.10 -8.96
N GLY A 25 17.31 15.21 -7.97
CA GLY A 25 16.80 15.52 -6.64
C GLY A 25 17.67 16.52 -5.85
N LEU A 26 18.96 16.64 -6.18
CA LEU A 26 19.88 17.60 -5.56
C LEU A 26 19.78 19.01 -6.18
N LEU A 27 19.10 19.16 -7.32
CA LEU A 27 18.97 20.44 -8.01
C LEU A 27 17.85 21.27 -7.38
N TRP A 28 18.24 22.27 -6.58
CA TRP A 28 17.33 23.23 -5.94
C TRP A 28 16.28 23.88 -6.89
N PRO A 29 16.62 24.28 -8.14
CA PRO A 29 15.63 24.89 -9.05
C PRO A 29 14.47 23.97 -9.41
N LEU A 30 14.69 22.65 -9.45
CA LEU A 30 13.65 21.68 -9.76
C LEU A 30 12.68 21.53 -8.58
N GLY A 31 13.17 21.60 -7.35
CA GLY A 31 12.33 21.62 -6.15
C GLY A 31 11.35 22.81 -6.16
N GLN A 32 11.83 24.01 -6.48
CA GLN A 32 10.99 25.21 -6.62
C GLN A 32 9.92 25.03 -7.70
N PHE A 33 10.30 24.47 -8.86
CA PHE A 33 9.36 24.16 -9.92
C PHE A 33 8.25 23.20 -9.44
N PHE A 34 8.58 22.08 -8.78
CA PHE A 34 7.59 21.14 -8.27
C PHE A 34 6.65 21.76 -7.22
N THR A 35 7.14 22.66 -6.36
CA THR A 35 6.28 23.36 -5.38
C THR A 35 5.35 24.39 -6.00
N SER A 36 5.65 24.88 -7.21
CA SER A 36 4.77 25.79 -7.94
C SER A 36 3.56 25.09 -8.56
N ILE A 37 3.59 23.76 -8.64
CA ILE A 37 2.49 22.96 -9.20
C ILE A 37 1.29 23.00 -8.24
N PRO A 38 0.09 23.36 -8.72
CA PRO A 38 -1.12 23.37 -7.89
C PRO A 38 -1.43 21.98 -7.33
N ALA A 39 -1.84 21.94 -6.06
CA ALA A 39 -2.23 20.70 -5.37
C ALA A 39 -3.26 19.83 -6.16
N PRO A 40 -4.27 20.40 -6.86
CA PRO A 40 -5.19 19.60 -7.66
C PRO A 40 -4.52 18.73 -8.72
N VAL A 41 -3.41 19.19 -9.32
CA VAL A 41 -2.67 18.44 -10.34
C VAL A 41 -1.94 17.26 -9.70
N VAL A 42 -1.31 17.49 -8.55
CA VAL A 42 -0.62 16.44 -7.79
C VAL A 42 -1.60 15.34 -7.39
N TYR A 43 -2.78 15.72 -6.90
CA TYR A 43 -3.83 14.75 -6.57
C TYR A 43 -4.32 13.95 -7.77
N ALA A 44 -4.48 14.58 -8.94
CA ALA A 44 -4.87 13.87 -10.16
C ALA A 44 -3.84 12.82 -10.58
N VAL A 45 -2.54 13.15 -10.51
CA VAL A 45 -1.46 12.20 -10.83
C VAL A 45 -1.40 11.06 -9.82
N SER A 46 -1.49 11.36 -8.51
CA SER A 46 -1.52 10.34 -7.46
C SER A 46 -2.73 9.42 -7.59
N PHE A 47 -3.89 9.95 -7.97
CA PHE A 47 -5.11 9.17 -8.18
C PHE A 47 -4.94 8.06 -9.23
N VAL A 48 -4.23 8.34 -10.33
CA VAL A 48 -3.93 7.33 -11.36
C VAL A 48 -3.09 6.19 -10.79
N ALA A 49 -2.06 6.52 -9.99
CA ALA A 49 -1.20 5.52 -9.35
C ALA A 49 -1.99 4.67 -8.33
N PHE A 50 -2.80 5.30 -7.48
CA PHE A 50 -3.63 4.59 -6.51
C PHE A 50 -4.70 3.73 -7.18
N THR A 51 -5.32 4.19 -8.27
CA THR A 51 -6.27 3.40 -9.05
C THR A 51 -5.63 2.12 -9.57
N ARG A 52 -4.40 2.21 -10.10
CA ARG A 52 -3.64 1.02 -10.53
C ARG A 52 -3.31 0.09 -9.37
N MET A 53 -2.94 0.64 -8.22
CA MET A 53 -2.65 -0.14 -7.01
C MET A 53 -3.88 -0.91 -6.51
N VAL A 54 -5.04 -0.27 -6.49
CA VAL A 54 -6.33 -0.91 -6.17
C VAL A 54 -6.63 -2.03 -7.17
N GLY A 55 -6.41 -1.80 -8.46
CA GLY A 55 -6.59 -2.82 -9.50
C GLY A 55 -5.70 -4.05 -9.30
N ILE A 56 -4.43 -3.86 -8.93
CA ILE A 56 -3.50 -4.95 -8.58
C ILE A 56 -4.01 -5.70 -7.33
N GLY A 57 -4.53 -4.98 -6.34
CA GLY A 57 -5.14 -5.56 -5.14
C GLY A 57 -6.30 -6.50 -5.51
N PHE A 58 -7.25 -6.03 -6.32
CA PHE A 58 -8.36 -6.87 -6.79
C PHE A 58 -7.89 -8.05 -7.64
N ALA A 59 -6.93 -7.85 -8.54
CA ALA A 59 -6.37 -8.92 -9.35
C ALA A 59 -5.74 -10.03 -8.49
N ASN A 60 -5.13 -9.67 -7.36
CA ASN A 60 -4.61 -10.64 -6.39
C ASN A 60 -5.73 -11.36 -5.64
N LEU A 61 -6.80 -10.67 -5.24
CA LEU A 61 -7.96 -11.30 -4.59
C LEU A 61 -8.64 -12.32 -5.52
N LEU A 62 -8.75 -12.01 -6.81
CA LEU A 62 -9.33 -12.91 -7.81
C LEU A 62 -8.55 -14.22 -8.02
N ARG A 63 -7.30 -14.31 -7.54
CA ARG A 63 -6.50 -15.55 -7.59
C ARG A 63 -6.82 -16.51 -6.44
N VAL A 64 -7.58 -16.06 -5.44
CA VAL A 64 -7.97 -16.87 -4.26
C VAL A 64 -9.37 -17.42 -4.49
N SER A 65 -9.66 -18.63 -3.99
CA SER A 65 -11.02 -19.18 -4.03
C SER A 65 -11.95 -18.38 -3.13
N PHE A 66 -13.05 -17.86 -3.67
CA PHE A 66 -14.06 -17.12 -2.91
C PHE A 66 -15.01 -18.07 -2.17
N ASN A 67 -14.48 -18.76 -1.17
CA ASN A 67 -15.29 -19.52 -0.22
C ASN A 67 -15.83 -18.60 0.87
N GLN A 68 -16.91 -19.00 1.54
CA GLN A 68 -17.54 -18.24 2.63
C GLN A 68 -16.52 -17.77 3.66
N ARG A 69 -15.58 -18.63 4.04
CA ARG A 69 -14.48 -18.30 4.96
C ARG A 69 -13.60 -17.14 4.45
N HIS A 70 -13.10 -17.23 3.22
CA HIS A 70 -12.24 -16.19 2.66
C HIS A 70 -12.98 -14.87 2.50
N LEU A 71 -14.25 -14.91 2.09
CA LEU A 71 -15.11 -13.73 2.03
C LEU A 71 -15.29 -13.07 3.40
N THR A 72 -15.50 -13.85 4.46
CA THR A 72 -15.58 -13.33 5.83
C THR A 72 -14.27 -12.69 6.28
N ILE A 73 -13.12 -13.33 6.02
CA ILE A 73 -11.80 -12.79 6.39
C ILE A 73 -11.53 -11.48 5.64
N ILE A 74 -11.74 -11.45 4.32
CA ILE A 74 -11.55 -10.26 3.49
C ILE A 74 -12.46 -9.12 3.98
N GLY A 75 -13.75 -9.38 4.18
CA GLY A 75 -14.71 -8.38 4.63
C GLY A 75 -14.35 -7.80 6.01
N LEU A 76 -14.07 -8.66 6.99
CA LEU A 76 -13.75 -8.22 8.35
C LEU A 76 -12.48 -7.36 8.38
N THR A 77 -11.45 -7.80 7.67
CA THR A 77 -10.13 -7.16 7.69
C THR A 77 -10.11 -5.86 6.93
N LEU A 78 -10.83 -5.77 5.81
CA LEU A 78 -10.98 -4.54 5.04
C LEU A 78 -11.80 -3.50 5.82
N CYS A 79 -12.94 -3.90 6.38
CA CYS A 79 -13.76 -3.00 7.21
C CYS A 79 -13.04 -2.55 8.47
N ALA A 80 -12.35 -3.46 9.18
CA ALA A 80 -11.61 -3.12 10.39
C ALA A 80 -10.38 -2.26 10.09
N GLY A 81 -9.58 -2.61 9.08
CA GLY A 81 -8.38 -1.85 8.70
C GLY A 81 -8.72 -0.43 8.24
N VAL A 82 -9.75 -0.27 7.40
CA VAL A 82 -10.23 1.06 6.98
C VAL A 82 -10.88 1.81 8.13
N GLY A 83 -11.72 1.14 8.94
CA GLY A 83 -12.40 1.75 10.08
C GLY A 83 -11.43 2.28 11.14
N LEU A 84 -10.32 1.59 11.37
CA LEU A 84 -9.27 2.03 12.31
C LEU A 84 -8.60 3.34 11.86
N MET A 85 -8.53 3.64 10.56
CA MET A 85 -7.99 4.91 10.09
C MET A 85 -8.86 6.12 10.44
N PHE A 86 -10.12 5.92 10.81
CA PHE A 86 -11.01 6.98 11.29
C PHE A 86 -10.93 7.19 12.81
N VAL A 87 -10.17 6.36 13.53
CA VAL A 87 -9.99 6.48 14.98
C VAL A 87 -9.00 7.60 15.28
N PRO A 88 -9.35 8.56 16.18
CA PRO A 88 -8.46 9.66 16.50
C PRO A 88 -7.17 9.16 17.19
N PRO A 89 -6.00 9.77 16.90
CA PRO A 89 -4.72 9.33 17.46
C PRO A 89 -4.67 9.28 19.00
N GLY A 90 -5.44 10.16 19.66
CA GLY A 90 -5.55 10.21 21.13
C GLY A 90 -6.14 8.95 21.76
N ALA A 91 -6.84 8.11 20.99
CA ALA A 91 -7.37 6.83 21.48
C ALA A 91 -6.27 5.81 21.84
N TYR A 92 -5.06 5.98 21.31
CA TYR A 92 -3.95 5.05 21.50
C TYR A 92 -2.91 5.53 22.53
N GLY A 93 -3.16 6.62 23.25
CA GLY A 93 -2.17 7.27 24.12
C GLY A 93 -1.62 6.41 25.27
N GLY A 94 -2.35 5.37 25.69
CA GLY A 94 -1.89 4.42 26.71
C GLY A 94 -1.02 3.27 26.19
N LEU A 95 -0.82 3.15 24.88
CA LEU A 95 -0.07 2.05 24.28
C LEU A 95 1.42 2.41 24.07
N PRO A 96 2.34 1.43 24.09
CA PRO A 96 3.70 1.61 23.61
C PRO A 96 3.74 2.16 22.18
N VAL A 97 4.74 2.98 21.87
CA VAL A 97 4.90 3.65 20.56
C VAL A 97 4.80 2.67 19.38
N ALA A 98 5.41 1.47 19.50
CA ALA A 98 5.35 0.46 18.46
C ALA A 98 3.91 0.00 18.15
N LEU A 99 3.07 -0.15 19.19
CA LEU A 99 1.67 -0.55 19.02
C LEU A 99 0.83 0.60 18.48
N GLN A 100 1.11 1.85 18.89
CA GLN A 100 0.43 3.02 18.32
C GLN A 100 0.63 3.10 16.80
N LEU A 101 1.86 2.88 16.31
CA LEU A 101 2.18 2.91 14.88
C LEU A 101 1.45 1.83 14.07
N VAL A 102 1.28 0.64 14.65
CA VAL A 102 0.51 -0.42 14.01
C VAL A 102 -0.97 -0.05 14.02
N CYS A 103 -1.52 0.35 15.18
CA CYS A 103 -2.93 0.70 15.35
C CYS A 103 -3.38 1.88 14.48
N SER A 104 -2.54 2.91 14.33
CA SER A 104 -2.86 4.09 13.52
C SER A 104 -2.74 3.85 12.02
N ASN A 105 -2.18 2.69 11.61
CA ASN A 105 -1.99 2.33 10.22
C ASN A 105 -2.95 1.19 9.85
N GLY A 106 -4.06 1.56 9.20
CA GLY A 106 -5.08 0.62 8.73
C GLY A 106 -4.57 -0.50 7.82
N LEU A 107 -3.49 -0.28 7.05
CA LEU A 107 -2.88 -1.34 6.24
C LEU A 107 -2.18 -2.37 7.14
N LEU A 108 -1.35 -1.92 8.08
CA LEU A 108 -0.65 -2.82 9.01
C LEU A 108 -1.64 -3.61 9.86
N MET A 109 -2.68 -2.93 10.37
CA MET A 109 -3.74 -3.61 11.12
C MET A 109 -4.56 -4.57 10.27
N GLY A 110 -4.89 -4.21 9.03
CA GLY A 110 -5.56 -5.12 8.10
C GLY A 110 -4.75 -6.40 7.89
N ILE A 111 -3.44 -6.27 7.64
CA ILE A 111 -2.53 -7.42 7.49
C ILE A 111 -2.48 -8.26 8.77
N ALA A 112 -2.32 -7.62 9.93
CA ALA A 112 -2.29 -8.33 11.22
C ALA A 112 -3.59 -9.11 11.46
N LEU A 113 -4.75 -8.52 11.16
CA LEU A 113 -6.05 -9.16 11.30
C LEU A 113 -6.24 -10.31 10.30
N VAL A 114 -5.84 -10.15 9.03
CA VAL A 114 -5.88 -11.26 8.05
C VAL A 114 -5.08 -12.44 8.57
N LEU A 115 -3.84 -12.22 8.99
CA LEU A 115 -2.97 -13.27 9.49
C LEU A 115 -3.56 -13.95 10.73
N LEU A 116 -4.08 -13.18 11.68
CA LEU A 116 -4.71 -13.69 12.89
C LEU A 116 -5.94 -14.56 12.55
N LEU A 117 -6.86 -14.03 11.75
CA LEU A 117 -8.09 -14.74 11.40
C LEU A 117 -7.81 -16.00 10.58
N GLU A 118 -6.87 -15.93 9.63
CA GLU A 118 -6.54 -17.04 8.75
C GLU A 118 -5.83 -18.18 9.50
N HIS A 119 -4.86 -17.85 10.37
CA HIS A 119 -3.99 -18.83 11.01
C HIS A 119 -4.49 -19.30 12.37
N VAL A 120 -5.16 -18.44 13.15
CA VAL A 120 -5.58 -18.74 14.52
C VAL A 120 -7.06 -19.10 14.59
N VAL A 121 -7.93 -18.24 14.05
CA VAL A 121 -9.40 -18.39 14.23
C VAL A 121 -9.98 -19.42 13.28
N PHE A 122 -9.72 -19.26 11.99
CA PHE A 122 -10.26 -20.13 10.96
C PHE A 122 -9.25 -21.16 10.48
N ARG A 123 -8.29 -21.60 11.32
CA ARG A 123 -7.18 -22.46 10.89
C ARG A 123 -7.66 -23.56 9.94
N ALA A 124 -7.19 -23.54 8.69
CA ALA A 124 -7.45 -24.64 7.78
C ALA A 124 -6.80 -25.88 8.40
N GLY A 125 -7.59 -26.90 8.73
CA GLY A 125 -7.05 -28.24 8.85
C GLY A 125 -6.26 -28.52 7.57
N ARG A 126 -5.04 -29.03 7.71
CA ARG A 126 -4.12 -29.29 6.60
C ARG A 126 -4.83 -30.19 5.59
N GLU A 127 -5.26 -29.60 4.48
CA GLU A 127 -5.47 -30.32 3.22
C GLU A 127 -4.23 -30.12 2.35
#